data_AF-A0A522E200-F1
#
_entry.id   AF-A0A522E200-F1
#
_cell.length_a   1.000
_cell.length_b   1.000
_cell.length_c   1.000
_cell.angle_alpha   90.00
_cell.angle_beta   90.00
_cell.angle_gamma   90.00
#
_symmetry.space_group_name_H-M   'P 1'
#
loop_
_entity.id
_entity.type
_entity.pdbx_description
1 polymer ?
#
loop_
_entity_poly.entity_id
_entity_poly.type
_entity_poly.pdbx_seq_one_letter_code
_entity_poly.pdbx_strand_id
1 'polypeptide(L)'
;MLWLKAFHLVFMVTWFAGLFYLPRLYVYHAMSSDDISNERFKVMERKLFFGIMTPGMIATFIFGTWMLADYAWQLYAASGWL
;
A
#
# COMPACT_ATOMS: atom_id res chain seq x y z
N MET A 1 -13.78 -14.77 -10.13
CA MET A 1 -13.58 -15.04 -8.69
C MET A 1 -13.85 -13.79 -7.84
N LEU A 2 -15.03 -13.66 -7.23
CA LEU A 2 -15.41 -12.48 -6.41
C LEU A 2 -14.50 -12.30 -5.17
N TRP A 3 -14.11 -13.40 -4.54
CA TRP A 3 -13.23 -13.40 -3.37
C TRP A 3 -11.85 -12.79 -3.66
N LEU A 4 -11.30 -13.04 -4.84
CA LEU A 4 -9.98 -12.53 -5.24
C LEU A 4 -10.00 -11.01 -5.43
N LYS A 5 -11.10 -10.48 -6.01
CA LYS A 5 -11.38 -9.05 -6.09
C LYS A 5 -11.55 -8.43 -4.70
N ALA A 6 -12.27 -9.10 -3.81
CA ALA A 6 -12.49 -8.62 -2.43
C ALA A 6 -11.16 -8.52 -1.66
N PHE A 7 -10.32 -9.56 -1.67
CA PHE A 7 -9.00 -9.51 -1.02
C PHE A 7 -8.12 -8.42 -1.62
N HIS A 8 -8.02 -8.32 -2.95
CA HIS A 8 -7.27 -7.24 -3.60
C HIS A 8 -7.73 -5.86 -3.12
N LEU A 9 -9.04 -5.62 -3.05
CA LEU A 9 -9.60 -4.35 -2.60
C LEU A 9 -9.25 -4.05 -1.13
N VAL A 10 -9.36 -5.03 -0.23
CA VAL A 10 -9.02 -4.85 1.20
C VAL A 10 -7.55 -4.48 1.38
N PHE A 11 -6.65 -5.21 0.71
CA PHE A 11 -5.21 -4.90 0.77
C PHE A 11 -4.90 -3.56 0.11
N MET A 12 -5.55 -3.23 -1.00
CA MET A 12 -5.39 -1.95 -1.71
C MET A 12 -5.80 -0.77 -0.81
N VAL A 13 -6.95 -0.87 -0.14
CA VAL A 13 -7.42 0.16 0.81
C VAL A 13 -6.45 0.29 1.99
N THR A 14 -5.96 -0.83 2.54
CA THR A 14 -5.00 -0.84 3.65
C THR A 14 -3.68 -0.16 3.25
N TRP A 15 -3.20 -0.44 2.02
CA TRP A 15 -1.99 0.17 1.48
C TRP A 15 -2.16 1.68 1.25
N PHE A 16 -3.28 2.09 0.64
CA PHE A 16 -3.61 3.51 0.44
C PHE A 16 -3.76 4.28 1.74
N ALA A 17 -4.39 3.68 2.76
CA ALA A 17 -4.48 4.29 4.09
C ALA A 17 -3.08 4.56 4.69
N GLY A 18 -2.14 3.62 4.52
CA GLY A 18 -0.74 3.81 4.92
C GLY A 18 -0.07 4.97 4.18
N LEU A 19 -0.24 5.05 2.85
CA LEU A 19 0.31 6.12 2.02
C LEU A 19 -0.21 7.52 2.40
N PHE A 20 -1.48 7.65 2.79
CA PHE A 20 -2.03 8.94 3.21
C PHE A 20 -1.66 9.33 4.65
N TYR A 21 -1.41 8.35 5.52
CA TYR A 21 -1.09 8.61 6.93
C TYR A 21 0.39 8.99 7.15
N LEU A 22 1.29 8.44 6.33
CA LEU A 22 2.74 8.62 6.45
C LEU A 22 3.25 10.06 6.21
N PRO A 23 2.79 10.81 5.17
CA PRO A 23 3.15 12.22 4.98
C PRO A 23 2.78 13.10 6.18
N ARG A 24 1.64 12.81 6.81
CA ARG A 24 1.18 13.55 7.99
C ARG A 24 2.15 13.38 9.16
N LEU A 25 2.71 12.19 9.37
CA LEU A 25 3.74 11.98 10.38
C LEU A 25 5.02 12.78 10.05
N TYR A 26 5.46 12.77 8.79
CA TYR A 26 6.65 13.53 8.38
C TYR A 26 6.53 15.03 8.60
N VAL A 27 5.33 15.60 8.38
CA VAL A 27 5.08 17.02 8.67
C VAL A 27 5.23 17.30 10.17
N TYR A 28 4.71 16.44 11.04
CA TYR A 28 4.88 16.59 12.49
C TYR A 28 6.34 16.39 12.94
N HIS A 29 7.06 15.47 12.31
CA HIS A 29 8.49 15.26 12.55
C HIS A 29 9.32 16.51 12.20
N ALA A 30 9.05 17.12 11.05
CA ALA A 30 9.73 18.34 10.61
C ALA A 30 9.44 19.57 11.50
N MET A 31 8.28 19.61 12.16
CA MET A 31 7.91 20.66 13.10
C MET A 31 8.43 20.44 14.52
N SER A 32 8.84 19.22 14.88
CA SER A 32 9.34 18.91 16.22
C SER A 32 10.84 19.18 16.34
N SER A 33 11.22 20.10 17.23
CA SER A 33 12.62 20.45 17.53
C SER A 33 13.21 19.67 18.72
N ASP A 34 12.48 18.69 19.25
CA ASP A 34 12.83 17.95 20.47
C ASP A 34 13.31 16.54 20.13
N ASP A 35 14.52 16.16 20.56
CA ASP A 35 15.18 14.91 20.16
C ASP A 35 14.38 13.65 20.57
N ILE A 36 13.75 13.67 21.75
CA ILE A 36 12.94 12.57 22.26
C ILE A 36 11.68 12.36 21.39
N SER A 37 11.08 13.45 20.91
CA SER A 37 9.93 13.37 20.01
C SER A 37 10.34 12.85 18.63
N ASN A 38 11.50 13.29 18.12
CA ASN A 38 12.04 12.82 16.84
C ASN A 38 12.31 11.31 16.82
N GLU A 39 12.88 10.74 17.88
CA GLU A 39 13.10 9.28 17.96
C GLU A 39 11.76 8.51 17.97
N ARG A 40 10.74 9.01 18.68
CA ARG A 40 9.41 8.39 18.72
C ARG A 40 8.73 8.41 17.36
N PHE A 41 8.81 9.53 16.64
CA PHE A 41 8.25 9.65 15.29
C PHE A 41 8.94 8.70 14.29
N LYS A 42 10.27 8.57 14.33
CA LYS A 42 11.02 7.60 13.51
C LYS A 42 10.55 6.15 13.73
N VAL A 43 10.27 5.77 14.98
CA VAL A 43 9.76 4.42 15.30
C VAL A 43 8.34 4.23 14.77
N MET A 44 7.46 5.23 14.92
CA MET A 44 6.09 5.15 14.41
C MET A 44 6.04 5.08 12.88
N GLU A 45 6.84 5.89 12.18
CA GLU A 45 6.96 5.87 10.72
C GLU A 45 7.46 4.51 10.23
N ARG A 46 8.51 3.98 10.86
CA ARG A 46 9.07 2.67 10.51
C ARG A 46 8.07 1.54 10.72
N LYS A 47 7.36 1.53 11.86
CA LYS A 47 6.33 0.52 12.13
C LYS A 47 5.17 0.60 11.15
N LEU A 48 4.73 1.79 10.79
CA LEU A 48 3.65 1.97 9.82
C LEU A 48 4.09 1.52 8.42
N PHE A 49 5.27 1.95 7.98
CA PHE A 49 5.79 1.64 6.66
C PHE A 49 6.09 0.15 6.50
N PHE A 50 6.91 -0.42 7.38
CA PHE A 50 7.29 -1.84 7.29
C PHE A 50 6.21 -2.80 7.78
N GLY A 51 5.40 -2.40 8.77
CA GLY A 51 4.43 -3.29 9.38
C GLY A 51 3.10 -3.37 8.64
N ILE A 52 2.62 -2.27 8.05
CA ILE A 52 1.28 -2.22 7.43
C ILE A 52 1.38 -1.95 5.93
N MET A 53 2.09 -0.89 5.54
CA MET A 53 2.12 -0.45 4.15
C MET A 53 2.85 -1.45 3.24
N THR A 54 4.01 -1.95 3.65
CA THR A 54 4.82 -2.86 2.84
C THR A 54 4.14 -4.21 2.59
N PRO A 55 3.62 -4.94 3.61
CA PRO A 55 2.89 -6.19 3.35
C PRO A 55 1.56 -5.95 2.64
N GLY A 56 0.87 -4.84 2.91
CA GLY A 56 -0.34 -4.45 2.17
C GLY A 56 -0.06 -4.27 0.68
N MET A 57 1.00 -3.54 0.33
CA MET A 57 1.45 -3.34 -1.05
C MET A 57 1.75 -4.66 -1.74
N ILE A 58 2.52 -5.53 -1.09
CA ILE A 58 2.91 -6.84 -1.65
C ILE A 58 1.67 -7.69 -1.92
N ALA A 59 0.75 -7.77 -0.95
CA ALA A 59 -0.51 -8.50 -1.11
C ALA A 59 -1.34 -7.92 -2.26
N THR A 60 -1.52 -6.60 -2.33
CA THR A 60 -2.24 -5.93 -3.44
C THR A 60 -1.63 -6.25 -4.80
N PHE A 61 -0.30 -6.21 -4.92
CA PHE A 61 0.40 -6.53 -6.17
C PHE A 61 0.23 -7.99 -6.57
N ILE A 62 0.34 -8.93 -5.63
CA ILE A 62 0.15 -10.36 -5.89
C ILE A 62 -1.29 -10.64 -6.33
N PHE A 63 -2.30 -10.14 -5.60
CA PHE A 63 -3.69 -10.36 -6.00
C PHE A 63 -4.05 -9.63 -7.30
N GLY A 64 -3.45 -8.46 -7.55
CA GLY A 64 -3.65 -7.70 -8.79
C GLY A 64 -3.06 -8.40 -10.01
N THR A 65 -1.82 -8.88 -9.91
CA THR A 65 -1.14 -9.63 -10.98
C THR A 65 -1.81 -10.99 -11.25
N TRP A 66 -2.24 -11.69 -10.20
CA TRP A 66 -3.02 -12.92 -10.35
C TRP A 66 -4.33 -12.65 -11.11
N MET A 67 -5.08 -11.62 -10.73
CA MET A 67 -6.31 -11.26 -11.44
C MET A 67 -6.05 -10.85 -12.90
N LEU A 68 -4.95 -10.16 -13.17
CA LEU A 68 -4.54 -9.78 -14.53
C LEU A 68 -4.29 -11.04 -15.38
N ALA A 69 -3.57 -12.02 -14.86
CA ALA A 69 -3.27 -13.26 -15.57
C ALA A 69 -4.52 -14.12 -15.83
N ASP A 70 -5.43 -14.22 -14.86
CA ASP A 70 -6.62 -15.08 -14.93
C ASP A 70 -7.74 -14.49 -15.80
N TYR A 71 -7.97 -13.17 -15.73
CA TYR A 71 -9.14 -12.53 -16.35
C TYR A 71 -8.79 -11.64 -17.55
N ALA A 72 -7.58 -11.09 -17.54
CA ALA A 72 -7.25 -9.95 -18.37
C ALA A 72 -6.26 -10.31 -19.49
N TRP A 73 -5.51 -11.42 -19.38
CA TRP A 73 -4.66 -11.91 -20.46
C TRP A 73 -5.44 -12.21 -21.74
N GLN A 74 -6.65 -12.79 -21.64
CA GLN A 74 -7.49 -13.09 -22.80
C GLN A 74 -8.17 -11.85 -23.40
N LEU A 75 -8.47 -10.82 -22.59
CA LEU A 75 -9.17 -9.61 -23.04
C LEU A 75 -8.20 -8.51 -23.53
N TYR A 76 -7.06 -8.37 -22.87
CA TYR A 76 -6.01 -7.40 -23.23
C TYR A 76 -5.18 -7.88 -24.42
N ALA A 77 -4.94 -9.18 -24.61
CA ALA A 77 -4.28 -9.68 -25.84
C ALA A 77 -5.06 -9.36 -27.12
N ALA A 78 -6.38 -9.17 -27.03
CA ALA A 78 -7.24 -8.77 -28.14
C ALA A 78 -7.32 -7.24 -28.33
N SER A 79 -6.84 -6.46 -27.37
CA SER A 79 -6.96 -5.00 -27.35
C SER A 79 -5.61 -4.38 -27.73
N GLY A 80 -5.34 -4.22 -29.03
CA GLY A 80 -4.04 -3.79 -29.56
C GLY A 80 -3.56 -2.36 -29.22
N TRP A 81 -4.18 -1.70 -28.24
CA TRP A 81 -3.80 -0.38 -27.72
C TRP A 81 -3.23 -0.44 -26.28
N LEU A 82 -3.18 -1.62 -25.66
CA LEU A 82 -2.62 -1.88 -24.34
C LEU A 82 -1.58 -3.00 -24.46
#